data_AF-A0A7W5Q011-F1
#
_entry.id   AF-A0A7W5Q011-F1
#
_cell.length_a   1.000
_cell.length_b   1.000
_cell.length_c   1.000
_cell.angle_alpha   90.00
_cell.angle_beta   90.00
_cell.angle_gamma   90.00
#
_symmetry.space_group_name_H-M   'P 1'
#
loop_
_entity.id
_entity.type
_entity.pdbx_description
1 polymer ?
#
loop_
_entity_poly.entity_id
_entity_poly.type
_entity_poly.pdbx_seq_one_letter_code
_entity_poly.pdbx_strand_id
1 'polypeptide(L)' 'MEMVIHEMPTVTIISVAHRAELEAFHSRKITLERREGGAKLVSDIDLVQRKRKRNLLLRVLENRRSL' A
#
# COMPACT_ATOMS: atom_id res chain seq x y z
N MET A 1 9.34 -1.55 -14.97
CA MET A 1 7.93 -1.26 -14.68
C MET A 1 7.57 0.20 -14.87
N GLU A 2 8.52 1.11 -14.76
CA GLU A 2 8.31 2.57 -14.88
C GLU A 2 7.41 3.00 -16.05
N MET A 3 7.71 2.54 -17.27
CA MET A 3 6.93 2.91 -18.47
C MET A 3 5.45 2.51 -18.35
N VAL A 4 5.15 1.31 -17.86
CA VAL A 4 3.76 0.84 -17.72
C VAL A 4 3.01 1.66 -16.68
N ILE A 5 3.67 2.01 -15.58
CA ILE A 5 3.09 2.83 -14.51
C ILE A 5 2.79 4.24 -15.04
N HIS A 6 3.69 4.81 -15.83
CA HIS A 6 3.54 6.14 -16.41
C HIS A 6 2.41 6.21 -17.45
N GLU A 7 2.38 5.26 -18.39
CA GLU A 7 1.40 5.25 -19.47
C GLU A 7 0.01 4.80 -19.03
N MET A 8 -0.10 4.05 -17.93
CA MET A 8 -1.37 3.49 -17.44
C MET A 8 -1.67 3.89 -15.98
N PRO A 9 -1.80 5.20 -15.68
CA PRO A 9 -1.89 5.68 -14.30
C PRO A 9 -3.21 5.33 -13.60
N THR A 10 -4.25 4.98 -14.36
CA THR A 10 -5.60 4.69 -13.84
C THR A 10 -5.91 3.20 -13.75
N VAL A 11 -4.97 2.34 -14.15
CA VAL A 11 -5.16 0.88 -14.15
C VAL A 11 -4.57 0.28 -12.88
N THR A 12 -5.26 -0.73 -12.34
CA THR A 12 -4.72 -1.55 -11.25
C THR A 12 -3.92 -2.70 -11.82
N ILE A 13 -2.61 -2.69 -11.59
CA ILE A 13 -1.70 -3.74 -12.05
C ILE A 13 -1.42 -4.68 -10.88
N ILE A 14 -1.63 -5.98 -11.11
CA ILE A 14 -1.30 -7.05 -10.17
C ILE A 14 -0.14 -7.84 -10.76
N SER A 15 0.98 -7.87 -10.05
CA SER A 15 2.17 -8.62 -10.44
C SER A 15 2.44 -9.74 -9.44
N VAL A 16 2.82 -10.92 -9.94
CA VAL A 16 3.31 -12.04 -9.12
C VAL A 16 4.81 -12.15 -9.33
N ALA A 17 5.58 -12.07 -8.23
CA ALA A 17 7.03 -11.98 -8.29
C ALA A 17 7.69 -12.65 -7.08
N HIS A 18 8.91 -13.16 -7.30
CA HIS A 18 9.74 -13.79 -6.24
C HIS A 18 10.90 -12.90 -5.77
N ARG A 19 11.16 -11.79 -6.47
CA ARG A 19 12.31 -10.90 -6.25
C ARG A 19 11.93 -9.68 -5.42
N ALA A 20 12.62 -9.45 -4.31
CA ALA A 20 12.35 -8.33 -3.40
C ALA A 20 12.60 -6.96 -4.05
N GLU A 21 13.51 -6.88 -5.02
CA GLU A 21 13.82 -5.63 -5.74
C GLU A 21 12.62 -5.08 -6.52
N LEU A 22 11.64 -5.93 -6.83
CA LEU A 22 10.42 -5.51 -7.53
C LEU A 22 9.44 -4.76 -6.62
N GLU A 23 9.61 -4.82 -5.30
CA GLU A 23 8.79 -4.06 -4.35
C GLU A 23 8.90 -2.55 -4.61
N ALA A 24 10.05 -2.06 -5.08
CA ALA A 24 10.25 -0.65 -5.39
C ALA A 24 9.32 -0.09 -6.48
N PHE A 25 8.71 -0.95 -7.29
CA PHE A 25 7.80 -0.56 -8.37
C PHE A 25 6.32 -0.78 -8.04
N HIS A 26 5.99 -1.21 -6.83
CA HIS A 26 4.62 -1.53 -6.43
C HIS A 26 4.19 -0.68 -5.24
N SER A 27 2.88 -0.40 -5.17
CA SER A 27 2.32 0.33 -4.05
C SER A 27 2.00 -0.55 -2.85
N ARG A 28 1.81 -1.86 -3.06
CA ARG A 28 1.36 -2.80 -2.03
C ARG A 28 1.97 -4.18 -2.27
N LYS A 29 2.27 -4.90 -1.18
CA LYS A 29 2.73 -6.28 -1.19
C LYS A 29 1.75 -7.15 -0.43
N ILE A 30 1.29 -8.21 -1.09
CA ILE A 30 0.36 -9.19 -0.56
C ILE A 30 1.07 -10.54 -0.57
N THR A 31 1.20 -11.17 0.59
CA THR A 31 1.81 -12.50 0.72
C THR A 31 0.73 -13.54 0.94
N LEU A 32 0.72 -14.54 0.06
CA LEU A 32 -0.14 -15.71 0.18
C LEU A 32 0.68 -16.94 0.57
N GLU A 33 0.14 -17.77 1.45
CA GLU A 33 0.72 -19.07 1.82
C GLU A 33 -0.24 -20.19 1.43
N ARG A 34 0.31 -21.33 0.98
CA ARG A 34 -0.47 -22.55 0.83
C ARG A 34 -0.73 -23.17 2.19
N ARG A 35 -1.98 -23.46 2.51
CA ARG A 35 -2.42 -24.22 3.69
C ARG A 35 -3.37 -25.35 3.27
N GLU A 36 -3.73 -26.22 4.21
CA GLU A 36 -4.82 -27.17 3.99
C GLU A 36 -6.10 -26.37 3.72
N GLY A 37 -6.64 -26.47 2.50
CA GLY A 37 -7.77 -25.66 2.02
C GLY A 37 -7.41 -24.58 0.97
N GLY A 38 -6.13 -24.37 0.65
CA GLY A 38 -5.72 -23.51 -0.48
C GLY A 38 -4.82 -22.33 -0.09
N ALA A 39 -4.85 -21.28 -0.91
CA ALA A 39 -4.07 -20.07 -0.67
C ALA A 39 -4.72 -19.21 0.43
N LYS A 40 -3.95 -18.81 1.42
CA LYS A 40 -4.37 -17.94 2.51
C LYS A 40 -3.58 -16.63 2.47
N LEU A 41 -4.27 -15.50 2.60
CA LEU A 41 -3.64 -14.20 2.81
C LEU A 41 -3.02 -14.15 4.21
N VAL A 42 -1.70 -13.97 4.27
CA VAL A 42 -0.96 -13.96 5.54
C VAL A 42 -0.25 -12.65 5.82
N SER A 43 -0.01 -11.84 4.80
CA SER A 43 0.58 -10.51 4.96
C SER A 43 0.06 -9.56 3.91
N ASP A 44 -0.11 -8.30 4.31
CA ASP A 44 -0.54 -7.21 3.46
C ASP A 44 0.14 -5.93 3.94
N ILE A 45 1.01 -5.38 3.09
CA ILE A 45 1.91 -4.28 3.44
C ILE A 45 1.79 -3.18 2.37
N ASP A 46 1.53 -1.96 2.80
CA ASP A 46 1.65 -0.76 1.94
C ASP A 46 3.14 -0.42 1.79
N LEU A 47 3.64 -0.45 0.56
CA LEU A 47 5.05 -0.20 0.24
C LEU A 47 5.32 1.30 0.00
N VAL A 48 4.27 2.09 -0.22
CA VAL A 48 4.40 3.55 -0.35
C VAL A 48 4.37 4.15 1.05
N GLN A 49 5.45 4.84 1.42
CA GLN A 49 5.42 5.79 2.54
C GLN A 49 4.58 7.02 2.12
N ARG A 50 3.25 6.85 1.93
CA ARG A 50 2.36 7.99 1.88
C ARG A 50 2.54 8.68 3.21
N LYS A 51 3.18 9.86 3.18
CA LYS A 51 3.19 10.81 4.29
C LYS A 51 1.76 10.86 4.80
N ARG A 52 1.51 10.21 5.95
CA ARG A 52 0.27 10.27 6.72
C ARG A 52 0.18 11.69 7.30
N LYS A 53 0.22 12.70 6.43
CA LYS A 53 0.31 14.11 6.78
C LYS A 53 -1.11 14.60 7.01
N ARG A 54 -1.36 14.88 8.30
CA ARG A 54 -2.08 16.06 8.80
C ARG A 54 -3.56 15.99 9.16
N ASN A 55 -4.19 14.84 9.34
CA ASN A 55 -5.55 14.83 9.96
C ASN A 55 -5.55 14.59 11.48
N LEU A 56 -4.41 14.27 12.10
CA LEU A 56 -4.34 14.13 13.56
C LEU A 56 -4.08 15.47 14.28
N LEU A 57 -3.45 16.45 13.64
CA LEU A 57 -3.21 17.78 14.24
C LEU A 57 -4.44 18.69 14.15
N LEU A 58 -5.30 18.55 13.12
CA LEU A 58 -6.55 19.32 13.02
C LEU A 58 -7.52 18.99 14.17
N ARG A 59 -7.56 17.72 14.61
CA ARG A 59 -8.44 17.27 15.69
C ARG A 59 -8.07 17.83 17.08
N VAL A 60 -6.81 18.23 17.27
CA VAL A 60 -6.34 18.86 18.52
C VAL A 60 -6.62 20.37 18.54
N LEU A 61 -6.67 21.02 17.37
CA LEU A 61 -6.97 22.45 17.26
C LEU A 61 -8.47 22.77 17.36
N GLU A 62 -9.35 21.89 16.88
CA GLU A 62 -10.81 22.07 17.04
C GLU A 62 -11.25 22.00 18.51
N ASN A 63 -10.54 21.24 19.34
CA ASN A 63 -10.86 21.08 20.77
C ASN A 63 -10.45 22.29 21.65
N ARG A 64 -9.78 23.30 21.07
CA ARG A 64 -9.42 24.54 21.78
C ARG A 64 -10.34 25.73 21.48
N ARG A 65 -11.34 25.58 20.61
CA ARG A 65 -12.34 26.62 20.33
C ARG A 65 -13.66 26.44 21.10
N SER A 66 -13.73 25.44 22.00
CA SER A 66 -14.92 25.17 22.82
C SER A 66 -14.69 25.38 24.33
N LEU A 67 -13.70 26.19 24.73
CA LEU A 67 -13.53 26.68 26.09
C LEU A 67 -13.57 28.21 26.11
#